data_AF-A0A520EPM4-F1
#
_entry.id   AF-A0A520EPM4-F1
#
_cell.length_a   1.000
_cell.length_b   1.000
_cell.length_c   1.000
_cell.angle_alpha   90.00
_cell.angle_beta   90.00
_cell.angle_gamma   90.00
#
_symmetry.space_group_name_H-M   'P 1'
#
loop_
_entity.id
_entity.type
_entity.pdbx_description
1 polymer ?
#
loop_
_entity_poly.entity_id
_entity_poly.type
_entity_poly.pdbx_seq_one_letter_code
_entity_poly.pdbx_strand_id
1 'polypeptide(L)' 'MIVRTTAEITDTDRDITSEDGNWRSKRIILGGDKVGFSFHETTIKAGSVNEF' A
#
# COMPACT_ATOMS: atom_id res chain seq x y z
N MET A 1 19.95 4.32 -2.32
CA MET A 1 19.24 4.53 -1.05
C MET A 1 17.84 5.04 -1.40
N ILE A 2 16.78 4.44 -0.84
CA ILE A 2 15.39 4.85 -1.09
C ILE A 2 14.87 5.54 0.17
N VAL A 3 14.34 6.76 0.03
CA VAL A 3 13.69 7.51 1.09
C VAL A 3 12.35 7.99 0.53
N ARG A 4 11.27 7.73 1.26
CA ARG A 4 9.89 8.09 0.89
C ARG A 4 9.09 8.36 2.16
N THR A 5 8.07 9.19 2.05
CA THR A 5 7.06 9.36 3.09
C THR A 5 5.73 8.77 2.66
N THR A 6 4.90 8.36 3.61
CA THR A 6 3.53 7.92 3.33
C THR A 6 2.66 9.06 2.81
N ALA A 7 2.97 10.30 3.18
CA ALA A 7 2.33 11.51 2.66
C ALA A 7 2.52 11.64 1.14
N GLU A 8 3.75 11.49 0.63
CA GLU A 8 4.05 11.54 -0.81
C GLU A 8 3.42 10.39 -1.61
N ILE A 9 3.13 9.26 -0.96
CA ILE A 9 2.45 8.12 -1.59
C ILE A 9 0.92 8.36 -1.63
N THR A 10 0.38 9.18 -0.75
CA THR A 10 -1.08 9.35 -0.60
C THR A 10 -1.72 9.88 -1.88
N ASP A 11 -2.82 9.25 -2.30
CA ASP A 11 -3.60 9.60 -3.50
C ASP A 11 -2.81 9.48 -4.83
N THR A 12 -1.73 8.70 -4.83
CA THR A 12 -0.98 8.34 -6.05
C THR A 12 -1.39 6.97 -6.57
N ASP A 13 -0.80 6.56 -7.69
CA ASP A 13 -0.90 5.20 -8.25
C ASP A 13 -0.40 4.10 -7.29
N ARG A 14 0.42 4.47 -6.30
CA ARG A 14 0.92 3.57 -5.25
C ARG A 14 -0.01 3.45 -4.05
N ASP A 15 -1.10 4.22 -3.99
CA ASP A 15 -2.10 4.17 -2.94
C ASP A 15 -3.38 3.52 -3.44
N ILE A 16 -3.49 2.21 -3.20
CA ILE A 16 -4.56 1.40 -3.75
C ILE A 16 -5.61 1.14 -2.69
N THR A 17 -6.86 1.43 -3.04
CA THR A 17 -8.04 1.03 -2.25
C THR A 17 -8.66 -0.19 -2.90
N SER A 18 -9.10 -1.16 -2.10
CA SER A 18 -9.83 -2.32 -2.59
C SER A 18 -11.14 -1.92 -3.27
N GLU A 19 -11.65 -2.76 -4.17
CA GLU A 19 -12.90 -2.48 -4.89
C GLU A 19 -14.10 -2.31 -3.94
N ASP A 20 -14.10 -3.06 -2.83
CA ASP A 20 -15.11 -2.97 -1.76
C ASP A 20 -14.82 -1.88 -0.72
N GLY A 21 -13.69 -1.18 -0.82
CA GLY A 21 -13.27 -0.12 0.11
C GLY A 21 -12.91 -0.60 1.53
N ASN A 22 -12.73 -1.90 1.75
CA ASN A 22 -12.40 -2.46 3.06
C ASN A 22 -10.94 -2.26 3.47
N TRP A 23 -10.03 -2.09 2.52
CA TRP A 23 -8.63 -1.78 2.82
C TRP A 23 -8.03 -0.75 1.87
N ARG A 24 -7.03 -0.04 2.38
CA ARG A 24 -6.21 0.92 1.63
C ARG A 24 -4.74 0.62 1.88
N SER A 25 -4.01 0.28 0.82
CA SER A 25 -2.60 -0.14 0.86
C SER A 25 -1.71 0.89 0.18
N LYS A 26 -0.83 1.51 0.95
CA LYS A 26 0.28 2.34 0.46
C LYS A 26 1.48 1.45 0.11
N ARG A 27 1.82 1.36 -1.17
CA ARG A 27 2.85 0.46 -1.72
C ARG A 27 4.24 1.12 -1.72
N ILE A 28 4.95 0.98 -0.60
CA ILE A 28 6.21 1.67 -0.33
C ILE A 28 7.34 1.12 -1.19
N ILE A 29 7.41 -0.22 -1.36
CA ILE A 29 8.40 -0.91 -2.18
C ILE A 29 7.69 -1.81 -3.20
N LEU A 30 8.11 -1.71 -4.46
CA LEU A 30 7.58 -2.48 -5.59
C LEU A 30 8.70 -3.14 -6.41
N GLY A 31 8.35 -4.00 -7.35
CA GLY A 31 9.32 -4.70 -8.21
C GLY A 31 10.28 -3.77 -8.96
N GLY A 32 9.83 -2.58 -9.34
CA GLY A 32 10.68 -1.56 -9.97
C GLY A 32 11.80 -1.03 -9.08
N ASP A 33 11.69 -1.19 -7.75
CA ASP A 33 12.71 -0.78 -6.78
C ASP A 33 13.85 -1.82 -6.65
N LYS A 34 13.70 -3.03 -7.22
CA LYS A 34 14.75 -4.08 -7.33
C LYS A 34 15.41 -4.51 -6.02
N VAL A 35 14.67 -4.53 -4.91
CA VAL A 35 15.19 -4.93 -3.59
C VAL A 35 14.86 -6.38 -3.18
N GLY A 36 14.17 -7.14 -4.04
CA GLY A 36 13.88 -8.57 -3.82
C GLY A 36 12.63 -8.88 -2.98
N PHE A 37 11.91 -7.85 -2.51
CA PHE A 37 10.64 -7.97 -1.82
C PHE A 37 9.75 -6.75 -2.11
N SER A 38 8.47 -6.82 -1.75
CA SER A 38 7.58 -5.66 -1.66
C SER A 38 7.28 -5.33 -0.20
N PHE A 39 6.96 -4.06 0.07
CA PHE A 39 6.64 -3.60 1.42
C PHE A 39 5.52 -2.56 1.36
N HIS A 40 4.54 -2.73 2.25
CA HIS A 40 3.25 -2.05 2.20
C HIS A 40 2.84 -1.63 3.61
N GLU A 41 2.27 -0.43 3.73
CA GLU A 41 1.47 -0.03 4.88
C GLU A 41 0.00 -0.16 4.48
N THR A 42 -0.73 -1.05 5.14
CA THR A 42 -2.14 -1.31 4.81
C THR A 42 -3.03 -1.02 6.00
N THR A 43 -4.00 -0.12 5.81
CA THR A 43 -5.05 0.15 6.78
C THR A 43 -6.25 -0.73 6.44
N ILE A 44 -6.64 -1.58 7.40
CA ILE A 44 -7.83 -2.42 7.30
C ILE A 44 -8.97 -1.73 8.07
N LYS A 45 -10.13 -1.62 7.42
CA LYS A 45 -11.32 -1.04 8.05
C LYS A 45 -11.80 -1.93 9.19
N ALA A 46 -12.07 -1.33 10.34
CA ALA A 46 -12.55 -2.04 11.51
C ALA A 46 -13.83 -2.84 11.19
N GLY A 47 -13.88 -4.10 11.64
CA GLY A 47 -15.01 -5.01 11.43
C GLY A 47 -15.16 -5.56 10.02
N SER A 48 -14.23 -5.28 9.10
CA SER A 48 -14.22 -5.91 7.77
C SER A 48 -13.71 -7.36 7.82
N VAL A 49 -14.19 -8.18 6.89
CA VAL A 49 -13.66 -9.53 6.61
C VAL A 49 -13.00 -9.46 5.24
N ASN A 50 -11.76 -9.95 5.14
CA ASN A 50 -10.95 -9.84 3.92
C ASN A 50 -10.28 -11.20 3.65
N GLU A 51 -10.16 -11.57 2.38
CA GLU A 51 -9.34 -12.68 1.91
C GLU A 51 -8.14 -12.11 1.13
N PHE A 52 -6.94 -12.68 1.34
CA PHE A 52 -5.67 -12.19 0.78
C PHE A 52 -4.89 -13.33 0.14
#